data_AF-A0AAJ2G9C1-F1
#
_entry.id   AF-A0AAJ2G9C1-F1
#
_cell.length_a   1.000
_cell.length_b   1.000
_cell.length_c   1.000
_cell.angle_alpha   90.00
_cell.angle_beta   90.00
_cell.angle_gamma   90.00
#
_symmetry.space_group_name_H-M   'P 1'
#
loop_
_entity.id
_entity.type
_entity.pdbx_description
1 polymer ?
#
loop_
_entity_poly.entity_id
_entity_poly.type
_entity_poly.pdbx_seq_one_letter_code
_entity_poly.pdbx_strand_id
1 'polypeptide(L)'
;MIQKILKGFVLGLLLFVFAGYLWYLIRRDHSRILYVKTCDHAGGQGLKALSKFVKGGWLHLGRHEIQVFSYGSCMFFQFDENRGTLFYGVELTSGYIGAVTMTLTELHQLADSIPANTGFEKTLDYLSVYPRVAPSSEF
;
A
#
# COMPACT_ATOMS: atom_id res chain seq x y z
N MET A 1 -45.47 23.99 16.66
CA MET A 1 -44.67 22.97 17.38
C MET A 1 -44.03 21.95 16.43
N ILE A 2 -44.82 21.34 15.54
CA ILE A 2 -44.38 20.36 14.52
C ILE A 2 -43.21 20.86 13.64
N GLN A 3 -43.24 22.14 13.22
CA GLN A 3 -42.21 22.71 12.34
C GLN A 3 -40.80 22.81 12.98
N LYS A 4 -40.71 22.95 14.32
CA LYS A 4 -39.41 22.95 15.04
C LYS A 4 -38.86 21.53 15.16
N ILE A 5 -39.73 20.55 15.37
CA ILE A 5 -39.38 19.12 15.44
C ILE A 5 -38.87 18.64 14.07
N LEU A 6 -39.56 19.02 12.99
CA LEU A 6 -39.15 18.66 11.62
C LEU A 6 -37.77 19.23 11.26
N LYS A 7 -37.48 20.49 11.63
CA LYS A 7 -36.15 21.10 11.42
C LYS A 7 -35.05 20.38 12.20
N GLY A 8 -35.31 20.00 13.46
CA GLY A 8 -34.35 19.23 14.27
C GLY A 8 -34.08 17.85 13.69
N PHE A 9 -35.11 17.16 13.18
CA PHE A 9 -34.96 15.87 12.53
C PHE A 9 -34.13 15.96 11.25
N VAL A 10 -34.39 16.94 10.38
CA VAL A 10 -33.62 17.14 9.15
C VAL A 10 -32.15 17.47 9.44
N LEU A 11 -31.89 18.30 10.46
CA LEU A 11 -30.52 18.62 10.88
C LEU A 11 -29.79 17.37 11.41
N GLY A 12 -30.46 16.56 12.23
CA GLY A 12 -29.91 15.29 12.73
C GLY A 12 -29.61 14.30 11.61
N LEU A 13 -30.51 14.18 10.63
CA LEU A 13 -30.30 13.33 9.46
C LEU A 13 -29.08 13.79 8.64
N LEU A 14 -28.94 15.10 8.40
CA LEU A 14 -27.79 15.65 7.68
C LEU A 14 -26.47 15.37 8.41
N LEU A 15 -26.44 15.53 9.74
CA LEU A 15 -25.25 15.20 10.54
C LEU A 15 -24.93 13.70 10.49
N PHE A 16 -25.93 12.83 10.51
CA PHE A 16 -25.72 11.39 10.39
C PHE A 16 -25.18 11.00 9.01
N VAL A 17 -25.75 11.55 7.94
CA VAL A 17 -25.25 11.34 6.56
C VAL A 17 -23.81 11.85 6.42
N PHE A 18 -23.50 13.02 6.99
CA PHE A 18 -22.16 13.60 6.97
C PHE A 18 -21.15 12.74 7.74
N ALA A 19 -21.51 12.27 8.94
CA ALA A 19 -20.68 11.37 9.73
C ALA A 19 -20.46 10.02 9.04
N GLY A 20 -21.52 9.45 8.44
CA GLY A 20 -21.44 8.22 7.66
C GLY A 20 -20.56 8.39 6.41
N TYR A 21 -20.62 9.53 5.74
CA TYR A 21 -19.77 9.86 4.61
C TYR A 21 -18.29 10.04 5.02
N LEU A 22 -18.03 10.74 6.13
CA LEU A 22 -16.69 10.83 6.72
C LEU A 22 -16.14 9.45 7.08
N TRP A 23 -16.95 8.61 7.73
CA TRP A 23 -16.57 7.23 8.04
C TRP A 23 -16.29 6.41 6.78
N TYR A 24 -17.12 6.53 5.74
CA TYR A 24 -16.91 5.89 4.46
C TYR A 24 -15.60 6.33 3.78
N LEU A 25 -15.27 7.63 3.84
CA LEU A 25 -14.02 8.16 3.32
C LEU A 25 -12.81 7.63 4.10
N ILE A 26 -12.91 7.52 5.43
CA ILE A 26 -11.84 6.99 6.30
C ILE A 26 -11.65 5.49 6.08
N ARG A 27 -12.71 4.73 5.81
CA ARG A 27 -12.66 3.27 5.65
C ARG A 27 -12.36 2.82 4.22
N ARG A 28 -12.22 3.74 3.26
CA ARG A 28 -11.87 3.34 1.89
C ARG A 28 -10.45 2.80 1.90
N ASP A 29 -10.30 1.49 1.66
CA ASP A 29 -9.01 0.89 1.37
C ASP A 29 -8.40 1.62 0.17
N HIS A 30 -7.31 2.34 0.41
CA HIS A 30 -6.62 3.10 -0.61
C HIS A 30 -5.63 2.18 -1.32
N SER A 31 -6.15 1.32 -2.19
CA SER A 31 -5.30 0.62 -3.14
C SER A 31 -4.92 1.57 -4.28
N ARG A 32 -3.62 1.75 -4.46
CA ARG A 32 -3.05 2.59 -5.53
C ARG A 32 -2.09 1.76 -6.33
N ILE A 33 -2.36 1.69 -7.63
CA ILE A 33 -1.57 0.99 -8.62
C ILE A 33 -0.60 1.99 -9.24
N LEU A 34 0.70 1.72 -9.13
CA LEU A 34 1.78 2.51 -9.75
C LEU A 34 2.43 1.67 -10.85
N TYR A 35 2.78 2.29 -11.99
CA TYR A 35 3.43 1.59 -13.11
C TYR A 35 4.87 2.08 -13.30
N VAL A 36 5.82 1.15 -13.45
CA VAL A 36 7.24 1.41 -13.74
C VAL A 36 7.62 0.95 -15.16
N LYS A 37 8.55 1.65 -15.81
CA LYS A 37 8.73 1.62 -17.29
C LYS A 37 9.26 0.30 -17.86
N THR A 38 10.01 -0.48 -17.09
CA THR A 38 10.75 -1.63 -17.60
C THR A 38 10.85 -2.76 -16.57
N CYS A 39 10.71 -4.00 -17.02
CA CYS A 39 10.80 -5.20 -16.17
C CYS A 39 12.20 -5.42 -15.56
N ASP A 40 13.26 -5.15 -16.32
CA ASP A 40 14.65 -5.36 -15.88
C ASP A 40 15.06 -4.48 -14.68
N HIS A 41 14.26 -3.46 -14.39
CA HIS A 41 14.50 -2.50 -13.32
C HIS A 41 13.31 -2.39 -12.35
N ALA A 42 12.34 -3.32 -12.47
CA ALA A 42 11.08 -3.26 -11.74
C ALA A 42 11.28 -3.31 -10.22
N GLY A 43 12.31 -4.02 -9.74
CA GLY A 43 12.61 -4.12 -8.32
C GLY A 43 13.02 -2.79 -7.69
N GLY A 44 14.07 -2.17 -8.23
CA GLY A 44 14.57 -0.88 -7.76
C GLY A 44 13.60 0.27 -8.00
N GLN A 45 12.97 0.35 -9.18
CA GLN A 45 11.96 1.37 -9.46
C GLN A 45 10.71 1.19 -8.59
N GLY A 46 10.31 -0.07 -8.36
CA GLY A 46 9.14 -0.43 -7.56
C GLY A 46 9.29 -0.01 -6.10
N LEU A 47 10.38 -0.39 -5.46
CA LEU A 47 10.68 -0.01 -4.06
C LEU A 47 10.79 1.50 -3.88
N LYS A 48 11.46 2.21 -4.80
CA LYS A 48 11.56 3.67 -4.74
C LYS A 48 10.21 4.36 -4.91
N ALA A 49 9.38 3.89 -5.83
CA ALA A 49 8.05 4.43 -6.05
C ALA A 49 7.15 4.19 -4.82
N LEU A 50 7.18 2.98 -4.26
CA LEU A 50 6.48 2.62 -3.03
C LEU A 50 6.92 3.52 -1.86
N SER A 51 8.23 3.61 -1.61
CA SER A 51 8.80 4.46 -0.56
C SER A 51 8.38 5.93 -0.70
N LYS A 52 8.46 6.50 -1.90
CA LYS A 52 8.04 7.89 -2.14
C LYS A 52 6.56 8.10 -1.86
N PHE A 53 5.72 7.11 -2.21
CA PHE A 53 4.28 7.20 -1.99
C PHE A 53 3.92 7.16 -0.51
N VAL A 54 4.46 6.17 0.23
CA VAL A 54 4.17 6.04 1.68
C VAL A 54 4.69 7.25 2.46
N LYS A 55 5.80 7.87 2.02
CA LYS A 55 6.34 9.10 2.61
C LYS A 55 5.43 10.34 2.44
N GLY A 56 4.55 10.35 1.45
CA GLY A 56 3.72 11.50 1.07
C GLY A 56 2.27 11.46 1.58
N GLY A 57 1.86 10.41 2.30
CA GLY A 57 0.49 10.24 2.78
C GLY A 57 0.16 11.17 3.95
N TRP A 58 -0.59 12.25 3.72
CA TRP A 58 -0.98 13.23 4.75
C TRP A 58 -2.06 12.72 5.74
N LEU A 59 -2.59 11.51 5.53
CA LEU A 59 -3.48 10.79 6.45
C LEU A 59 -3.05 9.31 6.55
N HIS A 60 -2.35 8.94 7.62
CA HIS A 60 -2.06 7.54 8.00
C HIS A 60 -3.32 6.88 8.61
N LEU A 61 -4.43 6.83 7.86
CA LEU A 61 -5.70 6.29 8.32
C LEU A 61 -6.16 5.21 7.33
N GLY A 62 -5.80 3.95 7.58
CA GLY A 62 -6.30 2.77 6.86
C GLY A 62 -5.21 1.83 6.33
N ARG A 63 -5.61 0.62 5.90
CA ARG A 63 -4.74 -0.32 5.18
C ARG A 63 -4.34 0.31 3.84
N HIS A 64 -3.05 0.58 3.67
CA HIS A 64 -2.53 1.15 2.43
C HIS A 64 -1.93 0.04 1.57
N GLU A 65 -2.77 -0.66 0.82
CA GLU A 65 -2.28 -1.66 -0.15
C GLU A 65 -1.77 -0.95 -1.41
N ILE A 66 -0.56 -0.42 -1.36
CA ILE A 66 0.06 0.21 -2.53
C ILE A 66 0.74 -0.86 -3.35
N GLN A 67 0.23 -1.13 -4.55
CA GLN A 67 0.79 -2.13 -5.45
C GLN A 67 1.57 -1.41 -6.56
N VAL A 68 2.87 -1.70 -6.66
CA VAL A 68 3.70 -1.12 -7.73
C VAL A 68 3.99 -2.16 -8.79
N PHE A 69 3.40 -2.03 -9.97
CA PHE A 69 3.58 -2.92 -11.10
C PHE A 69 4.62 -2.36 -12.07
N SER A 70 5.25 -3.23 -12.86
CA SER A 70 5.93 -2.81 -14.09
C SER A 70 4.99 -2.87 -15.29
N TYR A 71 5.23 -2.05 -16.31
CA TYR A 71 4.67 -2.31 -17.64
C TYR A 71 5.05 -3.73 -18.06
N GLY A 72 4.06 -4.55 -18.40
CA GLY A 72 4.26 -5.97 -18.72
C GLY A 72 4.32 -6.91 -17.51
N SER A 73 3.89 -6.49 -16.31
CA SER A 73 3.52 -7.40 -15.22
C SER A 73 4.65 -8.26 -14.63
N CYS A 74 5.81 -7.67 -14.35
CA CYS A 74 7.02 -8.41 -13.99
C CYS A 74 7.39 -8.42 -12.50
N MET A 75 6.98 -7.43 -11.72
CA MET A 75 7.17 -7.45 -10.26
C MET A 75 6.13 -6.55 -9.60
N PHE A 76 5.73 -6.92 -8.39
CA PHE A 76 4.94 -6.07 -7.51
C PHE A 76 5.46 -6.03 -6.08
N PHE A 77 5.16 -4.93 -5.39
CA PHE A 77 5.38 -4.72 -3.96
C PHE A 77 4.11 -4.19 -3.32
N GLN A 78 3.84 -4.60 -2.07
CA GLN A 78 2.76 -4.10 -1.24
C GLN A 78 3.23 -3.94 0.20
N PHE A 79 3.01 -2.78 0.80
CA PHE A 79 3.41 -2.51 2.17
C PHE A 79 2.21 -2.40 3.10
N ASP A 80 2.14 -3.24 4.13
CA ASP A 80 1.17 -3.11 5.21
C ASP A 80 1.85 -2.46 6.41
N GLU A 81 1.59 -1.17 6.60
CA GLU A 81 2.14 -0.38 7.72
C GLU A 81 1.67 -0.90 9.08
N ASN A 82 0.43 -1.42 9.19
CA ASN A 82 -0.11 -1.90 10.46
C ASN A 82 0.57 -3.20 10.89
N ARG A 83 0.88 -4.08 9.92
CA ARG A 83 1.58 -5.34 10.18
C ARG A 83 3.10 -5.17 10.19
N GLY A 84 3.62 -4.06 9.68
CA GLY A 84 5.05 -3.89 9.45
C GLY A 84 5.57 -4.94 8.47
N THR A 85 4.83 -5.17 7.38
CA THR A 85 5.11 -6.25 6.43
C THR A 85 5.20 -5.71 5.01
N LEU A 86 6.29 -6.03 4.32
CA LEU A 86 6.42 -5.83 2.89
C LEU A 86 6.17 -7.16 2.17
N PHE A 87 5.10 -7.19 1.39
CA PHE A 87 4.78 -8.26 0.47
C PHE A 87 5.38 -7.96 -0.91
N TYR A 88 5.79 -9.00 -1.63
CA TYR A 88 6.31 -8.85 -2.98
C TYR A 88 6.08 -10.10 -3.83
N GLY A 89 6.09 -9.93 -5.15
CA GLY A 89 5.95 -11.06 -6.06
C GLY A 89 6.09 -10.68 -7.53
N VAL A 90 5.77 -11.63 -8.39
CA VAL A 90 5.71 -11.47 -9.85
C VAL A 90 4.26 -11.68 -10.26
N GLU A 91 3.71 -10.74 -11.03
CA GLU A 91 2.29 -10.77 -11.42
C GLU A 91 1.96 -11.97 -12.33
N LEU A 92 2.92 -12.43 -13.16
CA LEU A 92 2.78 -13.64 -13.99
C LEU A 92 2.48 -14.94 -13.20
N THR A 93 2.78 -14.99 -11.91
CA THR A 93 2.60 -16.19 -11.07
C THR A 93 1.33 -16.20 -10.22
N SER A 94 0.39 -15.27 -10.43
CA SER A 94 -0.93 -15.29 -9.76
C SER A 94 -0.87 -15.42 -8.22
N GLY A 95 0.03 -14.68 -7.56
CA GLY A 95 0.12 -14.63 -6.10
C GLY A 95 1.37 -13.93 -5.56
N TYR A 96 1.36 -13.62 -4.26
CA TYR A 96 2.55 -13.20 -3.51
C TYR A 96 3.62 -14.29 -3.55
N ILE A 97 4.87 -13.91 -3.88
CA ILE A 97 6.02 -14.83 -3.82
C ILE A 97 6.57 -14.89 -2.40
N GLY A 98 6.48 -13.79 -1.67
CA GLY A 98 6.97 -13.72 -0.30
C GLY A 98 6.54 -12.47 0.44
N ALA A 99 6.82 -12.48 1.73
CA ALA A 99 6.62 -11.36 2.62
C ALA A 99 7.79 -11.30 3.61
N VAL A 100 8.18 -10.09 3.99
CA VAL A 100 9.21 -9.85 5.00
C VAL A 100 8.73 -8.84 6.02
N THR A 101 9.19 -8.99 7.27
CA THR A 101 8.98 -7.98 8.31
C THR A 101 9.86 -6.79 8.01
N MET A 102 9.24 -5.63 7.88
CA MET A 102 9.89 -4.38 7.51
C MET A 102 9.09 -3.21 8.09
N THR A 103 9.73 -2.39 8.90
CA THR A 103 9.19 -1.12 9.36
C THR A 103 9.18 -0.09 8.22
N LEU A 104 8.40 0.99 8.39
CA LEU A 104 8.38 2.09 7.43
C LEU A 104 9.78 2.70 7.23
N THR A 105 10.55 2.82 8.32
CA THR A 105 11.92 3.36 8.26
C THR A 105 12.85 2.45 7.45
N GLU A 106 12.78 1.14 7.67
CA GLU A 106 13.56 0.16 6.92
C GLU A 106 13.17 0.14 5.44
N LEU A 107 11.88 0.27 5.11
CA LEU A 107 11.42 0.41 3.73
C LEU A 107 12.08 1.62 3.04
N HIS A 108 12.09 2.77 3.71
CA HIS A 108 12.73 3.98 3.16
C HIS A 108 14.24 3.80 3.01
N GLN A 109 14.92 3.24 4.01
CA GLN A 109 16.36 2.98 3.97
C GLN A 109 16.74 1.98 2.87
N LEU A 110 15.96 0.92 2.70
CA LEU A 110 16.13 -0.05 1.61
C LEU A 110 15.92 0.64 0.25
N ALA A 111 14.83 1.40 0.10
CA ALA A 111 14.54 2.10 -1.13
C ALA A 111 15.59 3.16 -1.49
N ASP A 112 16.20 3.81 -0.51
CA ASP A 112 17.28 4.79 -0.72
C ASP A 112 18.60 4.09 -1.12
N SER A 113 18.90 2.93 -0.53
CA SER A 113 20.14 2.17 -0.79
C SER A 113 20.12 1.37 -2.09
N ILE A 114 18.95 0.91 -2.55
CA ILE A 114 18.85 0.14 -3.79
C ILE A 114 18.97 1.04 -5.04
N PRO A 115 19.80 0.70 -6.03
CA PRO A 115 19.84 1.40 -7.32
C PRO A 115 18.50 1.29 -8.06
N ALA A 116 18.09 2.36 -8.77
CA ALA A 116 16.84 2.35 -9.53
C ALA A 116 16.83 1.32 -10.67
N ASN A 117 18.00 0.94 -11.19
CA ASN A 117 18.14 -0.07 -12.24
C ASN A 117 18.24 -1.51 -11.70
N THR A 118 17.93 -1.75 -10.42
CA THR A 118 17.99 -3.09 -9.83
C THR A 118 16.83 -3.95 -10.33
N GLY A 119 17.16 -5.12 -10.88
CA GLY A 119 16.19 -6.12 -11.33
C GLY A 119 15.63 -6.98 -10.21
N PHE A 120 14.76 -7.93 -10.57
CA PHE A 120 14.04 -8.79 -9.63
C PHE A 120 14.96 -9.61 -8.73
N GLU A 121 15.85 -10.44 -9.29
CA GLU A 121 16.70 -11.37 -8.52
C GLU A 121 17.55 -10.63 -7.49
N LYS A 122 18.24 -9.58 -7.91
CA LYS A 122 19.06 -8.76 -7.01
C LYS A 122 18.22 -8.05 -5.94
N THR A 123 16.95 -7.75 -6.23
CA THR A 123 16.03 -7.21 -5.22
C THR A 123 15.63 -8.27 -4.19
N LEU A 124 15.47 -9.53 -4.60
CA LEU A 124 15.27 -10.64 -3.67
C LEU A 124 16.47 -10.82 -2.74
N ASP A 125 17.70 -10.64 -3.24
CA ASP A 125 18.90 -10.70 -2.41
C ASP A 125 18.86 -9.64 -1.30
N TYR A 126 18.49 -8.40 -1.62
CA TYR A 126 18.30 -7.36 -0.62
C TYR A 126 17.18 -7.66 0.37
N LEU A 127 16.11 -8.33 -0.05
CA LEU A 127 14.99 -8.69 0.82
C LEU A 127 15.30 -9.90 1.70
N SER A 128 16.23 -10.77 1.28
CA SER A 128 16.56 -12.01 1.97
C SER A 128 17.17 -11.82 3.36
N VAL A 129 17.71 -10.62 3.65
CA VAL A 129 18.27 -10.27 4.97
C VAL A 129 17.19 -9.97 6.00
N TYR A 130 15.95 -9.73 5.56
CA TYR A 130 14.83 -9.44 6.45
C TYR A 130 14.11 -10.74 6.85
N PRO A 131 13.56 -10.81 8.08
CA PRO A 131 12.81 -11.98 8.53
C PRO A 131 11.61 -12.24 7.61
N ARG A 132 11.49 -13.49 7.13
CA ARG A 132 10.35 -13.89 6.29
C ARG A 132 9.08 -14.04 7.12
N VAL A 133 7.96 -13.62 6.55
CA VAL A 133 6.62 -13.78 7.11
C VAL A 133 5.87 -14.80 6.26
N ALA A 134 5.21 -15.76 6.91
CA ALA A 134 4.31 -16.64 6.19
C ALA A 134 3.16 -15.80 5.60
N PRO A 135 2.82 -15.96 4.31
CA PRO A 135 1.66 -15.27 3.75
C PRO A 135 0.43 -15.69 4.56
N SER A 136 -0.18 -14.76 5.30
CA SER A 136 -1.41 -15.06 6.03
C SER A 136 -2.49 -15.39 5.00
N SER A 137 -3.16 -16.53 5.15
CA SER A 137 -4.25 -16.99 4.29
C SER A 137 -5.53 -16.13 4.36
N GLU A 138 -5.43 -14.90 4.89
CA GLU A 138 -6.51 -13.93 4.96
C GLU A 138 -6.45 -12.99 3.76
N PHE A 139 -6.69 -13.53 2.56
CA PHE A 139 -7.03 -12.75 1.37
C PHE A 139 -8.04 -13.53 0.53
#